data_AF-A0A268K835-F1
#
_entry.id   AF-A0A268K835-F1
#
_cell.length_a   1.000
_cell.length_b   1.000
_cell.length_c   1.000
_cell.angle_alpha   90.00
_cell.angle_beta   90.00
_cell.angle_gamma   90.00
#
_symmetry.space_group_name_H-M   'P 1'
#
loop_
_entity.id
_entity.type
_entity.pdbx_description
1 polymer ?
#
loop_
_entity_poly.entity_id
_entity_poly.type
_entity_poly.pdbx_seq_one_letter_code
_entity_poly.pdbx_strand_id
1 'polypeptide(L)' 'MFQPFVISLFLYFPEDKSEYGPAAITFTIFLIGAFLTMRYIIKISKREAMKAKELEEKIMSRQHSQGNSEH' A
#
# COMPACT_ATOMS: atom_id res chain seq x y z
N MET A 1 -19.05 4.79 28.18
CA MET A 1 -19.51 3.44 28.58
C MET A 1 -18.74 2.42 27.76
N PHE A 2 -17.82 1.69 28.38
CA PHE A 2 -17.22 0.51 27.75
C PHE A 2 -18.27 -0.61 27.78
N GLN A 3 -18.62 -1.18 26.63
CA GLN A 3 -19.51 -2.35 26.54
C GLN A 3 -18.66 -3.63 26.49
N PRO A 4 -18.42 -4.31 27.63
CA PRO A 4 -17.58 -5.51 27.70
C PRO A 4 -18.13 -6.67 26.86
N PHE A 5 -19.40 -6.61 26.48
CA PHE A 5 -20.07 -7.61 25.64
C PHE A 5 -19.42 -7.78 24.27
N VAL A 6 -18.85 -6.71 23.69
CA VAL A 6 -18.18 -6.76 22.39
C VAL A 6 -16.91 -7.62 22.46
N ILE A 7 -16.19 -7.57 23.58
CA ILE A 7 -14.98 -8.37 23.80
C ILE A 7 -15.35 -9.84 24.07
N SER A 8 -16.47 -10.08 24.77
CA SER A 8 -16.97 -11.44 25.05
C SER A 8 -17.37 -12.22 23.80
N LEU A 9 -17.76 -11.55 22.71
CA LEU A 9 -18.14 -12.19 21.44
C LEU A 9 -16.95 -12.85 20.72
N PHE A 10 -15.71 -12.40 20.96
CA PHE A 10 -14.50 -12.90 20.30
C PHE A 10 -13.63 -13.81 21.18
N LEU A 11 -13.98 -13.97 22.46
CA LEU A 11 -13.26 -14.82 23.41
C LEU A 11 -13.76 -16.27 23.45
N TYR A 12 -14.70 -16.65 22.59
CA TYR A 12 -15.05 -18.06 22.40
C TYR A 12 -14.02 -18.70 21.46
N PHE A 13 -13.10 -19.47 22.03
CA PHE A 13 -12.14 -20.25 21.27
C PHE A 13 -12.74 -21.64 21.06
N PRO A 14 -13.04 -22.08 19.82
CA PRO A 14 -13.48 -23.44 19.59
C PRO A 14 -12.45 -24.44 20.13
N GLU A 15 -12.96 -25.44 20.84
CA GLU A 15 -12.15 -26.49 21.47
C GLU A 15 -11.49 -27.38 20.41
N ASP A 16 -12.15 -27.52 19.24
CA ASP A 16 -11.62 -28.22 18.08
C ASP A 16 -10.95 -27.25 17.08
N LYS A 17 -9.67 -27.49 16.79
CA LYS A 17 -8.86 -26.62 15.93
C LYS A 17 -9.37 -26.55 14.48
N SER A 18 -10.18 -27.53 14.06
CA SER A 18 -10.77 -27.59 12.72
C SER A 18 -11.74 -26.44 12.45
N GLU A 19 -12.38 -25.87 13.48
CA GLU A 19 -13.30 -24.74 13.35
C GLU A 19 -12.59 -23.42 12.97
N TYR A 20 -11.27 -23.32 13.16
CA TYR A 20 -10.47 -22.17 12.68
C TYR A 20 -10.13 -22.24 11.19
N GLY A 21 -10.35 -23.37 10.51
CA GLY A 21 -10.03 -23.57 9.10
C GLY A 21 -10.56 -22.45 8.19
N PRO A 22 -11.87 -22.11 8.25
CA PRO A 22 -12.44 -21.04 7.44
C PRO A 22 -11.81 -19.66 7.70
N ALA A 23 -11.49 -19.34 8.97
CA ALA A 23 -10.85 -18.08 9.33
C ALA A 23 -9.42 -17.99 8.79
N ALA A 24 -8.65 -19.07 8.89
CA ALA A 24 -7.29 -19.15 8.37
C ALA A 24 -7.25 -19.00 6.83
N ILE A 25 -8.18 -19.63 6.12
CA ILE A 25 -8.28 -19.52 4.65
C ILE A 25 -8.60 -18.07 4.26
N THR A 26 -9.62 -17.47 4.89
CA THR A 26 -10.02 -16.09 4.61
C THR A 26 -8.88 -15.12 4.88
N PHE A 27 -8.22 -15.25 6.04
CA PHE A 27 -7.06 -14.44 6.39
C PHE A 27 -5.92 -14.59 5.39
N THR A 28 -5.64 -15.82 4.94
CA THR A 28 -4.59 -16.10 3.95
C THR A 28 -4.89 -15.44 2.60
N ILE A 29 -6.14 -15.52 2.13
CA ILE A 29 -6.55 -14.86 0.88
C ILE A 29 -6.39 -13.34 0.98
N PHE A 30 -6.84 -12.75 2.09
CA PHE A 30 -6.68 -11.31 2.32
C PHE A 30 -5.21 -10.89 2.43
N LEU A 31 -4.38 -11.67 3.12
CA LEU A 31 -2.94 -11.42 3.21
C LEU A 31 -2.26 -11.43 1.85
N ILE A 32 -2.55 -12.46 1.02
CA ILE A 32 -2.02 -12.55 -0.33
C ILE A 32 -2.48 -11.34 -1.16
N GLY A 33 -3.77 -11.00 -1.08
CA GLY A 33 -4.34 -9.83 -1.76
C GLY A 33 -3.66 -8.52 -1.35
N ALA A 34 -3.44 -8.32 -0.04
CA ALA A 34 -2.76 -7.14 0.49
C ALA A 34 -1.30 -7.05 0.01
N PHE A 35 -0.58 -8.18 0.04
CA PHE A 35 0.80 -8.23 -0.42
C PHE A 35 0.93 -7.92 -1.91
N LEU A 36 0.06 -8.51 -2.74
CA LEU A 36 0.02 -8.25 -4.18
C LEU A 36 -0.33 -6.79 -4.47
N THR A 37 -1.34 -6.25 -3.79
CA THR A 37 -1.76 -4.84 -3.93
C THR A 37 -0.62 -3.89 -3.56
N MET A 38 0.05 -4.12 -2.42
CA MET A 38 1.18 -3.30 -1.99
C MET A 38 2.31 -3.33 -3.02
N ARG A 39 2.66 -4.52 -3.54
CA ARG A 39 3.67 -4.66 -4.58
C ARG A 39 3.30 -3.93 -5.87
N TYR A 40 2.03 -3.98 -6.25
CA TYR A 40 1.51 -3.30 -7.44
C TYR A 40 1.61 -1.77 -7.31
N ILE A 41 1.18 -1.22 -6.17
CA ILE A 41 1.25 0.22 -5.87
C ILE A 41 2.69 0.71 -5.92
N ILE A 42 3.63 0.01 -5.26
CA ILE A 42 5.05 0.38 -5.27
C ILE A 42 5.61 0.40 -6.70
N LYS A 43 5.24 -0.57 -7.53
CA LYS A 43 5.70 -0.64 -8.92
C LYS A 43 5.21 0.56 -9.73
N ILE A 44 3.95 0.96 -9.57
CA ILE A 44 3.39 2.13 -10.25
C ILE A 44 4.06 3.41 -9.74
N SER A 45 4.15 3.58 -8.43
CA SER A 45 4.76 4.75 -7.81
C SER A 45 6.19 4.97 -8.30
N LYS A 46 7.00 3.91 -8.44
CA LYS A 46 8.36 4.01 -9.00
C LYS A 46 8.37 4.51 -10.44
N ARG A 47 7.41 4.09 -11.27
CA ARG A 47 7.30 4.54 -12.68
C ARG A 47 6.89 6.01 -12.75
N GLU A 48 5.97 6.43 -11.88
CA GLU A 48 5.54 7.82 -11.80
C GLU A 48 6.64 8.73 -11.29
N ALA A 49 7.37 8.31 -10.25
CA ALA A 49 8.50 9.06 -9.71
C ALA A 49 9.62 9.27 -10.76
N MET A 50 9.90 8.24 -11.57
CA MET A 50 10.88 8.36 -12.66
C MET A 50 10.43 9.39 -13.72
N LYS A 51 9.16 9.36 -14.14
CA LYS A 51 8.61 10.33 -15.09
C LYS A 51 8.60 11.75 -14.54
N ALA A 52 8.27 11.92 -13.26
CA ALA A 52 8.30 13.22 -12.60
C ALA A 52 9.73 13.79 -12.58
N LYS A 53 10.72 12.96 -12.26
CA LYS A 53 12.13 13.37 -12.26
C LYS A 53 12.62 13.79 -13.66
N GLU A 54 12.26 13.04 -14.70
CA GLU A 54 12.59 13.43 -16.09
C GLU A 54 11.93 14.76 -16.49
N LEU A 55 10.72 15.04 -15.99
CA LEU A 55 10.03 16.29 -16.24
C LEU A 55 10.71 17.47 -15.52
N GLU A 56 11.08 17.28 -14.25
CA GLU A 56 11.85 18.28 -13.48
C GLU A 56 13.17 18.63 -14.18
N GLU A 57 13.93 17.63 -14.64
CA GLU A 57 15.20 17.84 -15.35
C GLU A 57 15.01 18.61 -16.67
N LYS A 58 13.94 18.32 -17.42
CA LYS A 58 13.58 19.06 -18.65
C LYS A 58 13.20 20.51 -18.36
N ILE A 59 12.55 20.80 -17.24
CA ILE A 59 12.19 22.16 -16.86
C ILE A 59 13.44 22.93 -16.44
N MET A 60 14.29 22.33 -15.59
CA MET A 60 15.54 22.96 -15.12
C MET A 60 16.52 23.24 -16.27
N SER A 61 16.70 22.29 -17.20
CA SER A 61 17.56 22.49 -18.38
C SER A 61 17.05 23.60 -19.30
N ARG A 62 15.72 23.73 -19.48
CA ARG A 62 15.13 24.85 -20.23
C ARG A 62 15.35 26.19 -19.54
N GLN A 63 15.15 26.27 -18.23
CA GLN A 63 15.38 27.51 -17.46
C GLN A 63 16.85 27.95 -17.51
N HIS A 64 17.79 27.01 -17.40
CA HIS A 64 19.22 27.32 -17.46
C HIS A 64 19.64 27.83 -18.85
N SER A 65 19.10 27.26 -19.94
CA SER A 65 19.39 27.73 -21.29
C SER A 65 18.74 29.08 -21.62
N GLN A 66 17.59 29.40 -21.03
CA GLN A 66 16.90 30.68 -21.27
C GLN A 66 17.53 31.85 -20.49
N GLY A 67 17.99 31.60 -19.25
CA GLY A 67 18.67 32.62 -18.44
C GLY A 67 20.07 33.01 -18.95
N ASN A 68 20.72 32.17 -19.76
CA ASN A 68 22.04 32.46 -20.35
C ASN A 68 21.96 33.16 -21.73
N SER A 69 20.75 33.42 -22.24
CA SER A 69 20.54 34.17 -23.49
C SER A 69 20.12 35.63 -23.27
N GLU A 70 19.93 36.05 -22.02
CA GLU A 70 19.53 37.42 -21.64
C GLU A 70 20.66 38.22 -20.97
N HIS A 71 21.91 37.71 -20.96
CA HIS A 71 23.10 38.41 -20.48
C HIS A 71 24.18 38.54 -21.55
#